data_AF-A0A2M8NI47-F1
#
_entry.id   AF-A0A2M8NI47-F1
#
_cell.length_a   1.000
_cell.length_b   1.000
_cell.length_c   1.000
_cell.angle_alpha   90.00
_cell.angle_beta   90.00
_cell.angle_gamma   90.00
#
_symmetry.space_group_name_H-M   'P 1'
#
loop_
_entity.id
_entity.type
_entity.pdbx_description
1 polymer ?
#
loop_
_entity_poly.entity_id
_entity_poly.type
_entity_poly.pdbx_seq_one_letter_code
_entity_poly.pdbx_strand_id
1 'polypeptide(L)'
;MTTRLNPIEAAVLKTVLYADVFNFPLTIPELHHYLIIDQPVALEQIQVVLAESPALAPLLQVIDGYVVYSNRQELISLRRERELASSALWDQAVRYGAWLARLPFVRMVALTGALSMRNASGE
;
A
#
# COMPACT_ATOMS: atom_id res chain seq x y z
N MET A 1 -19.45 -21.03 9.87
CA MET A 1 -18.84 -20.66 11.16
C MET A 1 -18.19 -19.30 10.96
N THR A 2 -18.65 -18.26 11.66
CA THR A 2 -18.04 -16.93 11.58
C THR A 2 -16.86 -16.93 12.53
N THR A 3 -15.66 -17.23 12.04
CA THR A 3 -14.44 -17.19 12.86
C THR A 3 -14.22 -15.75 13.31
N ARG A 4 -14.20 -15.52 14.63
CA ARG A 4 -13.98 -14.20 15.21
C ARG A 4 -12.51 -13.83 15.01
N LEU A 5 -12.25 -12.77 14.25
CA LEU A 5 -10.89 -12.26 14.05
C LEU A 5 -10.34 -11.72 15.36
N ASN A 6 -9.07 -12.02 15.65
CA ASN A 6 -8.32 -11.35 16.69
C ASN A 6 -7.96 -9.91 16.25
N PRO A 7 -7.51 -9.03 17.17
CA PRO A 7 -7.23 -7.64 16.84
C PRO A 7 -6.20 -7.42 15.72
N ILE A 8 -5.14 -8.24 15.67
CA ILE A 8 -4.09 -8.13 14.65
C ILE A 8 -4.61 -8.64 13.31
N GLU A 9 -5.34 -9.75 13.29
CA GLU A 9 -5.98 -10.27 12.07
C GLU A 9 -6.95 -9.25 11.48
N ALA A 10 -7.77 -8.63 12.33
CA ALA A 10 -8.70 -7.58 11.92
C ALA A 10 -7.95 -6.36 11.37
N ALA A 11 -6.84 -5.95 12.00
CA ALA A 11 -6.00 -4.84 11.52
C ALA A 11 -5.36 -5.15 10.16
N VAL A 12 -4.79 -6.35 9.98
CA VAL A 12 -4.21 -6.81 8.71
C VAL A 12 -5.26 -6.80 7.61
N LEU A 13 -6.40 -7.44 7.84
CA LEU A 13 -7.48 -7.49 6.86
C LEU A 13 -8.00 -6.08 6.52
N LYS A 14 -8.24 -5.24 7.53
CA LYS A 14 -8.69 -3.85 7.34
C LYS A 14 -7.71 -3.05 6.49
N THR A 15 -6.41 -3.20 6.73
CA THR A 15 -5.35 -2.49 6.01
C THR A 15 -5.29 -2.93 4.55
N VAL A 16 -5.31 -4.24 4.29
CA VAL A 16 -5.33 -4.77 2.92
C VAL A 16 -6.59 -4.34 2.18
N LEU A 17 -7.77 -4.43 2.80
CA LEU A 17 -9.02 -3.99 2.17
C LEU A 17 -9.03 -2.48 1.88
N TYR A 18 -8.48 -1.67 2.78
CA TYR A 18 -8.36 -0.24 2.53
C TYR A 18 -7.46 0.05 1.32
N ALA A 19 -6.32 -0.63 1.21
CA ALA A 19 -5.41 -0.48 0.07
C ALA A 19 -5.99 -1.03 -1.24
N ASP A 20 -6.80 -2.10 -1.15
CA ASP A 20 -7.50 -2.69 -2.30
C ASP A 20 -8.48 -1.71 -2.96
N VAL A 21 -9.11 -0.82 -2.20
CA VAL A 21 -9.95 0.29 -2.75
C VAL A 21 -9.17 1.16 -3.74
N PHE A 22 -7.85 1.27 -3.55
CA PHE A 22 -6.96 2.05 -4.42
C PHE A 22 -6.20 1.20 -5.45
N ASN A 23 -6.55 -0.08 -5.58
CA ASN A 23 -5.84 -1.05 -6.40
C ASN A 23 -4.33 -1.09 -6.07
N PHE A 24 -4.02 -1.11 -4.77
CA PHE A 24 -2.65 -1.02 -4.27
C PHE A 24 -2.28 -2.26 -3.43
N PRO A 25 -1.85 -3.35 -4.08
CA PRO A 25 -1.24 -4.48 -3.39
C PRO A 25 -0.10 -4.02 -2.49
N LEU A 26 -0.13 -4.44 -1.24
CA LEU A 26 0.87 -4.05 -0.23
C LEU A 26 1.95 -5.10 -0.16
N THR A 27 3.21 -4.70 -0.15
CA THR A 27 4.28 -5.55 0.36
C THR A 27 4.14 -5.76 1.87
N ILE A 28 4.76 -6.79 2.44
CA ILE A 28 4.72 -7.01 3.90
C ILE A 28 5.26 -5.79 4.69
N PRO A 29 6.38 -5.15 4.30
CA PRO A 29 6.82 -3.91 4.95
C PRO A 29 5.84 -2.74 4.82
N GLU A 30 5.20 -2.55 3.67
CA GLU A 30 4.16 -1.52 3.50
C GLU A 30 2.93 -1.84 4.36
N LEU A 31 2.51 -3.10 4.44
CA LEU A 31 1.43 -3.54 5.31
C LEU A 31 1.73 -3.26 6.78
N HIS A 32 2.97 -3.48 7.22
CA HIS A 32 3.42 -3.14 8.57
C HIS A 32 3.42 -1.63 8.80
N HIS A 33 3.96 -0.87 7.84
CA HIS A 33 4.04 0.59 7.92
C HIS A 33 2.67 1.26 7.95
N TYR A 34 1.70 0.76 7.17
CA TYR A 34 0.34 1.29 7.07
C TYR A 34 -0.68 0.57 7.95
N LEU A 35 -0.24 -0.30 8.86
CA LEU A 35 -1.13 -1.14 9.65
C LEU A 35 -2.14 -0.28 10.43
N ILE A 36 -3.43 -0.50 10.17
CA ILE A 36 -4.52 0.26 10.79
C ILE A 36 -4.83 -0.34 12.17
N ILE A 37 -4.04 0.05 13.17
CA ILE A 37 -4.17 -0.36 14.57
C ILE A 37 -3.67 0.73 15.51
N ASP A 38 -4.20 0.79 16.74
CA ASP A 38 -3.84 1.82 17.72
C ASP A 38 -2.54 1.50 18.48
N GLN A 39 -2.07 0.25 18.44
CA GLN A 39 -0.89 -0.21 19.18
C GLN A 39 0.20 -0.69 18.22
N PRO A 40 1.48 -0.43 18.51
CA PRO A 40 2.59 -0.98 17.72
C PRO A 40 2.53 -2.51 17.67
N VAL A 41 2.67 -3.06 16.47
CA VAL A 41 2.77 -4.50 16.21
C VAL A 41 4.12 -4.77 15.57
N ALA A 42 4.80 -5.83 16.01
CA ALA A 42 6.08 -6.23 15.42
C ALA A 42 5.86 -6.82 14.02
N LEU A 43 6.82 -6.62 13.11
CA LEU A 43 6.73 -7.14 11.74
C LEU A 43 6.56 -8.66 11.73
N GLU A 44 7.24 -9.35 12.64
CA GLU A 44 7.20 -10.79 12.81
C GLU A 44 5.79 -11.28 13.17
N GLN A 45 5.04 -10.50 13.95
CA GLN A 45 3.66 -10.85 14.30
C GLN A 45 2.74 -10.78 13.07
N ILE A 46 2.96 -9.82 12.17
CA ILE A 46 2.21 -9.74 10.90
C ILE A 46 2.55 -10.94 10.01
N GLN A 47 3.84 -11.30 9.92
CA GLN A 47 4.28 -12.44 9.13
C GLN A 47 3.66 -13.76 9.64
N VAL A 48 3.66 -13.98 10.96
CA VAL A 48 3.01 -15.13 11.59
C VAL A 48 1.51 -15.13 11.30
N VAL A 49 0.82 -13.99 11.46
CA VAL A 49 -0.62 -13.90 11.17
C VAL A 49 -0.93 -14.20 9.71
N LEU A 50 -0.14 -13.72 8.76
CA LEU A 50 -0.32 -14.01 7.33
C LEU A 50 -0.07 -15.49 6.99
N ALA A 51 0.86 -16.15 7.68
CA ALA A 51 1.22 -17.53 7.42
C ALA A 51 0.30 -18.55 8.11
N GLU A 52 -0.15 -18.23 9.33
CA GLU A 52 -0.77 -19.22 10.22
C GLU A 52 -2.25 -18.97 10.50
N SER A 53 -2.80 -17.79 10.18
CA SER A 53 -4.20 -17.49 10.49
C SER A 53 -5.18 -18.26 9.59
N PRO A 54 -5.96 -19.20 10.14
CA PRO A 54 -6.99 -19.90 9.37
C PRO A 54 -8.16 -18.97 8.99
N ALA A 55 -8.33 -17.86 9.71
CA ALA A 55 -9.37 -16.88 9.42
C ALA A 55 -9.03 -15.99 8.22
N LEU A 56 -7.75 -15.66 8.03
CA LEU A 56 -7.27 -14.85 6.91
C LEU A 56 -6.91 -15.67 5.67
N ALA A 57 -6.50 -16.93 5.83
CA ALA A 57 -6.12 -17.81 4.71
C ALA A 57 -7.13 -17.85 3.53
N PRO A 58 -8.45 -17.87 3.72
CA PRO A 58 -9.39 -17.82 2.59
C PRO A 58 -9.58 -16.41 2.00
N LEU A 59 -9.21 -15.35 2.72
CA LEU A 59 -9.48 -13.96 2.37
C LEU A 59 -8.28 -13.23 1.75
N LEU A 60 -7.06 -13.62 2.12
CA LEU A 60 -5.82 -12.97 1.71
C LEU A 60 -4.88 -13.96 1.06
N GLN A 61 -4.12 -13.49 0.08
CA GLN A 61 -3.09 -14.27 -0.60
C GLN A 61 -1.78 -13.50 -0.60
N VAL A 62 -0.67 -14.23 -0.41
CA VAL A 62 0.68 -13.69 -0.55
C VAL A 62 1.28 -14.23 -1.83
N ILE A 63 1.52 -13.36 -2.81
CA ILE A 63 2.01 -13.71 -4.14
C ILE A 63 3.13 -12.72 -4.51
N ASP A 64 4.30 -13.23 -4.92
CA ASP A 64 5.47 -12.43 -5.28
C ASP A 64 5.86 -11.34 -4.23
N GLY A 65 5.64 -11.63 -2.95
CA GLY A 65 5.91 -10.68 -1.85
C GLY A 65 4.85 -9.61 -1.62
N TYR A 66 3.75 -9.61 -2.39
CA TYR A 66 2.58 -8.76 -2.18
C TYR A 66 1.47 -9.51 -1.45
N VAL A 67 0.76 -8.80 -0.59
CA VAL A 67 -0.45 -9.23 0.09
C VAL A 67 -1.64 -8.61 -0.64
N VAL A 68 -2.53 -9.46 -1.13
CA VAL A 68 -3.75 -9.08 -1.86
C VAL A 68 -4.97 -9.74 -1.27
N TYR A 69 -6.14 -9.14 -1.48
CA TYR A 69 -7.40 -9.82 -1.24
C TYR A 69 -7.56 -10.98 -2.25
N SER A 70 -8.17 -12.08 -1.81
CA SER A 70 -8.41 -13.25 -2.65
C SER A 70 -9.09 -12.87 -3.96
N ASN A 71 -8.62 -13.46 -5.06
CA ASN A 71 -9.08 -13.21 -6.43
C ASN A 71 -8.76 -11.81 -7.00
N ARG A 72 -7.76 -11.10 -6.46
CA ARG A 72 -7.28 -9.81 -6.96
C ARG A 72 -5.79 -9.81 -7.35
N GLN A 73 -5.26 -10.98 -7.71
CA GLN A 73 -3.84 -11.20 -8.06
C GLN A 73 -3.39 -10.40 -9.30
N GLU A 74 -4.31 -10.07 -10.20
CA GLU A 74 -4.05 -9.23 -11.37
C GLU A 74 -3.54 -7.83 -10.98
N LEU A 75 -3.92 -7.34 -9.78
CA LEU A 75 -3.46 -6.04 -9.28
C LEU A 75 -1.95 -5.97 -9.09
N ILE A 76 -1.25 -7.11 -8.94
CA ILE A 76 0.21 -7.13 -8.81
C ILE A 76 0.88 -6.64 -10.10
N SER A 77 0.35 -7.05 -11.25
CA SER A 77 0.85 -6.58 -12.54
C SER A 77 0.61 -5.06 -12.71
N LEU A 78 -0.59 -4.61 -12.34
CA LEU A 78 -0.95 -3.19 -12.32
C LEU A 78 -0.07 -2.37 -11.37
N ARG A 79 0.26 -2.91 -10.19
CA ARG A 79 1.17 -2.29 -9.21
C ARG A 79 2.54 -2.02 -9.83
N ARG A 80 3.10 -2.99 -10.56
CA ARG A 80 4.40 -2.86 -11.24
C ARG A 80 4.34 -1.80 -12.35
N GLU A 81 3.28 -1.80 -13.15
CA GLU A 81 3.06 -0.80 -14.20
C GLU A 81 3.00 0.62 -13.61
N ARG A 82 2.19 0.81 -12.56
CA ARG A 82 2.01 2.11 -11.91
C ARG A 82 3.25 2.60 -11.18
N GLU A 83 4.05 1.71 -10.61
CA GLU A 83 5.34 2.05 -10.01
C GLU A 83 6.31 2.60 -11.07
N LEU A 84 6.34 1.97 -12.26
CA LEU A 84 7.15 2.44 -13.40
C LEU A 84 6.65 3.80 -13.92
N ALA A 85 5.35 3.95 -14.13
CA ALA A 85 4.75 5.21 -14.54
C ALA A 85 5.03 6.34 -13.52
N SER A 86 4.85 6.03 -12.23
CA SER A 86 5.14 6.96 -11.14
C SER A 86 6.60 7.37 -11.11
N SER A 87 7.52 6.43 -11.35
CA SER A 87 8.95 6.71 -11.42
C SER A 87 9.28 7.67 -12.58
N ALA A 88 8.65 7.51 -13.75
CA ALA A 88 8.83 8.41 -14.89
C ALA A 88 8.26 9.82 -14.63
N LEU A 89 7.16 9.91 -13.87
CA LEU A 89 6.55 11.18 -13.49
C LEU A 89 7.28 11.87 -12.32
N TRP A 90 8.03 11.11 -11.52
CA TRP A 90 8.70 11.61 -10.31
C TRP A 90 9.71 12.71 -10.63
N ASP A 91 10.57 12.49 -11.63
CA ASP A 91 11.58 13.46 -12.03
C ASP A 91 10.95 14.77 -12.51
N GLN A 92 9.81 14.69 -13.20
CA GLN A 92 9.04 15.86 -13.63
C GLN A 92 8.43 16.58 -12.43
N ALA A 93 7.83 15.84 -11.50
CA ALA A 93 7.24 16.40 -10.28
C ALA A 93 8.29 17.14 -9.43
N VAL A 94 9.48 16.55 -9.26
CA VAL A 94 10.61 17.18 -8.55
C VAL A 94 11.10 18.42 -9.30
N ARG A 95 11.27 18.34 -10.62
CA ARG A 95 11.73 19.47 -11.45
C ARG A 95 10.77 20.67 -11.37
N TYR A 96 9.48 20.43 -11.58
CA TYR A 96 8.46 21.49 -11.51
C TYR A 96 8.30 21.99 -10.07
N GLY A 97 8.36 21.09 -9.08
CA GLY A 97 8.34 21.47 -7.68
C GLY A 97 9.47 22.42 -7.31
N ALA A 98 10.70 22.12 -7.76
CA ALA A 98 11.86 22.97 -7.53
C ALA A 98 11.76 24.32 -8.24
N TRP A 99 11.13 24.37 -9.42
CA TRP A 99 10.89 25.62 -10.14
C TRP A 99 9.84 26.49 -9.43
N LEU A 100 8.72 25.91 -9.03
CA LEU A 100 7.65 26.60 -8.27
C LEU A 100 8.15 27.11 -6.92
N ALA A 101 9.01 26.34 -6.25
CA ALA A 101 9.60 26.73 -4.97
C ALA A 101 10.47 28.01 -5.03
N ARG A 102 10.87 28.47 -6.23
CA ARG A 102 11.63 29.72 -6.41
C ARG A 102 10.75 30.96 -6.52
N LEU A 103 9.44 30.80 -6.64
CA LEU A 103 8.54 31.94 -6.77
C LEU A 103 8.45 32.71 -5.44
N PRO A 104 8.40 34.05 -5.47
CA PRO A 104 8.25 34.83 -4.25
C PRO A 104 6.96 34.45 -3.53
N PHE A 105 7.01 34.44 -2.20
CA PHE A 105 5.92 34.07 -1.29
C PHE A 105 5.53 32.59 -1.23
N VAL A 106 6.10 31.70 -2.07
CA VAL A 106 5.89 30.25 -1.93
C VAL A 106 6.66 29.74 -0.71
N ARG A 107 5.94 29.12 0.24
CA ARG A 107 6.53 28.58 1.49
C ARG A 107 6.73 27.07 1.45
N MET A 108 5.99 26.36 0.61
CA MET A 108 6.07 24.90 0.46
C MET A 108 5.50 24.49 -0.90
N VAL A 109 6.12 23.49 -1.51
CA VAL A 109 5.53 22.72 -2.61
C VAL A 109 5.47 21.27 -2.14
N ALA A 110 4.30 20.66 -2.24
CA ALA A 110 4.06 19.28 -1.82
C ALA A 110 3.44 18.49 -2.97
N LEU A 111 3.79 17.20 -3.04
CA LEU A 111 3.21 16.25 -3.97
C LEU A 111 2.19 15.39 -3.23
N THR A 112 1.01 15.21 -3.82
CA THR A 112 -0.10 14.49 -3.19
C THR A 112 -0.75 13.50 -4.16
N GLY A 113 -1.56 12.59 -3.64
CA GLY A 113 -2.37 11.67 -4.44
C GLY A 113 -1.60 10.43 -4.88
N ALA A 114 -2.00 9.87 -6.02
CA ALA A 114 -1.47 8.58 -6.49
C ALA A 114 0.04 8.63 -6.74
N LEU A 115 0.56 9.74 -7.29
CA LEU A 115 2.00 9.86 -7.57
C LEU A 115 2.85 9.87 -6.29
N SER A 116 2.38 10.49 -5.21
CA SER A 116 3.12 10.48 -3.94
C SER A 116 3.17 9.09 -3.30
N MET A 117 2.22 8.22 -3.63
CA MET A 117 2.16 6.82 -3.18
C MET A 117 2.75 5.83 -4.21
N ARG A 118 3.36 6.33 -5.28
CA ARG A 118 3.87 5.54 -6.42
C ARG A 118 2.83 4.63 -7.07
N ASN A 119 1.58 5.10 -7.13
CA ASN A 119 0.43 4.41 -7.70
C ASN A 119 -0.22 5.19 -8.85
N ALA A 120 0.49 6.11 -9.50
CA ALA A 120 -0.03 6.89 -10.62
C ALA A 120 -0.20 6.04 -11.88
N SER A 121 -1.26 6.31 -12.65
CA SER A 121 -1.40 5.82 -14.02
C SER A 121 -0.44 6.55 -14.96
N GLY A 122 -0.04 5.89 -16.04
CA GLY A 122 0.82 6.48 -17.08
C GLY A 122 0.10 7.32 -18.13
N GLU A 123 -1.21 7.55 -17.95
CA GLU A 123 -2.06 8.38 -18.82
C GLU A 123 -2.00 9.87 -18.46
#